data_AF-A0A7D5RV69-F1
#
_entry.id   AF-A0A7D5RV69-F1
#
_cell.length_a   1.000
_cell.length_b   1.000
_cell.length_c   1.000
_cell.angle_alpha   90.00
_cell.angle_beta   90.00
_cell.angle_gamma   90.00
#
_symmetry.space_group_name_H-M   'P 1'
#
loop_
_entity.id
_entity.type
_entity.pdbx_description
1 polymer ?
#
loop_
_entity_poly.entity_id
_entity_poly.type
_entity_poly.pdbx_seq_one_letter_code
_entity_poly.pdbx_strand_id
1 'polypeptide(L)' 'MTIDVRVSEVAAPVEGDSIEVSDTVYVIQGEPIRDIERLVWTIEARPT' A
#
# COMPACT_ATOMS: atom_id res chain seq x y z
N MET A 1 2.16 8.14 5.52
CA MET A 1 3.55 7.64 5.35
C MET A 1 3.54 6.85 4.08
N THR A 2 4.55 7.04 3.25
CA THR A 2 4.63 6.38 1.96
C THR A 2 5.22 4.97 2.14
N ILE A 3 4.56 3.96 1.58
CA ILE A 3 5.02 2.57 1.57
C ILE A 3 4.99 2.08 0.12
N ASP A 4 6.06 1.42 -0.31
CA ASP A 4 6.10 0.73 -1.59
C ASP A 4 5.80 -0.76 -1.38
N VAL A 5 4.80 -1.25 -2.09
CA VAL A 5 4.33 -2.64 -2.03
C VAL A 5 4.42 -3.26 -3.42
N ARG A 6 4.88 -4.51 -3.51
CA ARG A 6 4.93 -5.20 -4.79
C ARG A 6 3.54 -5.66 -5.19
N VAL A 7 3.24 -5.56 -6.48
CA VAL A 7 2.00 -6.10 -7.07
C VAL A 7 1.88 -7.61 -6.85
N SER A 8 3.00 -8.33 -6.75
CA SER A 8 3.02 -9.75 -6.43
C SER A 8 2.55 -10.07 -5.00
N GLU A 9 2.62 -9.10 -4.09
CA GLU A 9 2.17 -9.24 -2.71
C GLU A 9 0.74 -8.71 -2.54
N VAL A 10 0.42 -7.58 -3.18
CA VAL A 10 -0.92 -6.98 -3.16
C VAL A 10 -1.33 -6.59 -4.57
N ALA A 11 -2.28 -7.33 -5.14
CA ALA A 11 -2.66 -7.17 -6.54
C ALA A 11 -3.40 -5.86 -6.85
N ALA A 12 -4.33 -5.45 -5.98
CA ALA A 12 -5.21 -4.30 -6.16
C ALA A 12 -5.55 -3.65 -4.81
N PRO A 13 -4.59 -2.95 -4.18
CA PRO A 13 -4.86 -2.21 -2.96
C PRO A 13 -5.87 -1.10 -3.23
N VAL A 14 -6.71 -0.79 -2.24
CA VAL A 14 -7.62 0.36 -2.27
C VAL A 14 -7.57 1.14 -0.96
N GLU A 15 -8.11 2.36 -0.97
CA GLU A 15 -8.27 3.15 0.25
C GLU A 15 -9.05 2.38 1.32
N GLY A 16 -8.58 2.44 2.56
CA GLY A 16 -9.23 1.77 3.70
C GLY A 16 -8.78 0.32 3.92
N ASP A 17 -8.06 -0.29 2.98
CA ASP A 17 -7.41 -1.57 3.21
C ASP A 17 -6.37 -1.47 4.33
N SER A 18 -6.20 -2.57 5.06
CA SER A 18 -5.14 -2.69 6.07
C SER A 18 -3.99 -3.52 5.55
N ILE A 19 -2.77 -3.09 5.84
CA ILE A 19 -1.54 -3.83 5.58
C ILE A 19 -0.70 -3.94 6.85
N GLU A 20 0.02 -5.05 6.99
CA GLU A 20 0.92 -5.28 8.11
C GLU A 20 2.37 -5.15 7.63
N VAL A 21 3.13 -4.28 8.30
CA VAL A 21 4.55 -4.08 8.04
C VAL A 21 5.27 -4.12 9.37
N SER A 22 6.15 -5.10 9.55
CA SER A 22 6.97 -5.26 10.76
C SER A 22 6.15 -5.20 12.06
N ASP A 23 5.12 -6.07 12.17
CA ASP A 23 4.22 -6.18 13.32
C ASP A 23 3.36 -4.92 13.61
N THR A 24 3.33 -3.95 12.68
CA THR A 24 2.50 -2.75 12.78
C THR A 24 1.47 -2.73 11.66
N VAL A 25 0.21 -2.51 12.03
CA VAL A 25 -0.90 -2.41 11.07
C VAL A 25 -1.08 -0.97 10.63
N TYR A 26 -1.12 -0.78 9.33
CA TYR A 26 -1.37 0.51 8.68
C TYR A 26 -2.63 0.44 7.85
N VAL A 27 -3.39 1.53 7.80
CA VAL A 27 -4.55 1.68 6.92
C VAL A 27 -4.16 2.57 5.74
N ILE A 28 -4.40 2.08 4.53
CA ILE A 28 -4.19 2.83 3.28
C ILE A 28 -5.11 4.05 3.27
N GLN A 29 -4.53 5.20 2.93
CA GLN A 29 -5.18 6.50 2.84
C GLN A 29 -5.15 6.96 1.38
N GLY A 30 -6.30 7.32 0.83
CA GLY A 30 -6.44 7.70 -0.57
C GLY A 30 -6.13 6.58 -1.57
N GLU A 31 -6.10 6.94 -2.85
CA GLU A 31 -5.90 6.00 -3.96
C GLU A 31 -4.42 5.59 -4.13
N PRO A 32 -4.10 4.29 -4.15
CA PRO A 32 -2.77 3.79 -4.49
C PRO A 32 -2.31 4.22 -5.88
N ILE A 33 -1.05 4.66 -5.97
CA ILE A 33 -0.43 5.06 -7.24
C ILE A 33 0.42 3.91 -7.74
N ARG A 34 0.21 3.50 -8.99
CA ARG A 34 1.03 2.47 -9.62
C ARG A 34 2.23 3.08 -10.31
N ASP A 35 3.38 2.44 -10.17
CA ASP A 35 4.56 2.80 -10.94
C ASP A 35 4.36 2.55 -12.45
N ILE A 36 5.28 3.08 -13.26
CA ILE A 36 5.16 3.01 -14.72
C ILE A 36 5.30 1.59 -15.27
N GLU A 37 6.13 0.75 -14.63
CA GLU A 37 6.34 -0.65 -15.02
C GLU A 37 5.25 -1.56 -14.45
N ARG A 38 4.36 -1.02 -13.61
CA ARG A 38 3.22 -1.70 -13.00
C ARG A 38 3.62 -2.87 -12.11
N LEU A 39 4.79 -2.79 -11.48
CA LEU A 39 5.36 -3.77 -10.56
C LEU A 39 5.17 -3.39 -9.09
N VAL A 40 4.98 -2.10 -8.81
CA VAL A 40 4.95 -1.53 -7.47
C VAL A 40 3.75 -0.59 -7.33
N TRP A 41 3.10 -0.68 -6.17
CA TRP A 41 2.16 0.30 -5.68
C TRP A 41 2.86 1.19 -4.65
N THR A 42 2.77 2.49 -4.84
CA THR A 42 3.10 3.47 -3.82
C THR A 42 1.80 3.87 -3.13
N ILE A 43 1.74 3.64 -1.81
CA ILE A 43 0.56 3.90 -0.99
C ILE A 43 0.90 4.89 0.12
N GLU A 44 -0.03 5.80 0.39
CA GLU A 44 -0.02 6.56 1.62
C GLU A 44 -0.76 5.73 2.68
N ALA A 45 -0.17 5.56 3.85
CA ALA A 45 -0.81 4.84 4.95
C ALA A 45 -0.58 5.52 6.30
N ARG A 46 -1.48 5.26 7.25
CA ARG A 46 -1.33 5.73 8.64
C ARG A 46 -1.40 4.53 9.60
N PRO A 47 -0.61 4.52 10.68
CA PRO A 47 -0.72 3.47 11.69
C PRO A 47 -2.13 3.47 12.30
N THR A 48 -2.62 2.28 12.64
CA THR A 48 -3.86 2.10 13.41
C THR A 48 -3.61 2.28 14.89
#